data_AF-A0A836JIR6-F1
#
_entry.id   AF-A0A836JIR6-F1
#
_cell.length_a   1.000
_cell.length_b   1.000
_cell.length_c   1.000
_cell.angle_alpha   90.00
_cell.angle_beta   90.00
_cell.angle_gamma   90.00
#
_symmetry.space_group_name_H-M   'P 1'
#
loop_
_entity.id
_entity.type
_entity.pdbx_description
1 polymer ?
#
loop_
_entity_poly.entity_id
_entity_poly.type
_entity_poly.pdbx_seq_one_letter_code
_entity_poly.pdbx_strand_id
1 'polypeptide(L)'
;MTSCFENMQVPSCVWFEGGEKRNALVSMLAGTLFFVGWWFIIDAHAKYPDEMSNAYHVCGVFGTISLFMVNSVTNAQIRGEAYNGGCLGARGARSWLFIGFVMGFAAVIAACWILFANFVAAGAPHHWPGVGLFLQNIFIFLGSLTYKFGRSEDQWG
;
A
#
# COMPACT_ATOMS: atom_id res chain seq x y z
N MET A 1 -16.66 8.16 10.48
CA MET A 1 -16.92 8.58 9.09
C MET A 1 -17.38 7.37 8.28
N THR A 2 -18.47 6.72 8.70
CA THR A 2 -18.83 5.36 8.25
C THR A 2 -19.98 5.34 7.23
N SER A 3 -20.55 6.50 6.90
CA SER A 3 -21.85 6.60 6.21
C SER A 3 -21.77 6.87 4.70
N CYS A 4 -20.60 7.23 4.14
CA CYS A 4 -20.54 7.66 2.73
C CYS A 4 -20.62 6.51 1.71
N PHE A 5 -20.35 5.26 2.10
CA PHE A 5 -20.29 4.12 1.16
C PHE A 5 -21.49 3.17 1.26
N GLU A 6 -22.43 3.39 2.19
CA GLU A 6 -23.59 2.50 2.37
C GLU A 6 -24.65 2.69 1.27
N ASN A 7 -24.67 3.83 0.59
CA ASN A 7 -25.73 4.21 -0.36
C ASN A 7 -25.36 4.04 -1.85
N MET A 8 -24.20 3.46 -2.19
CA MET A 8 -23.90 3.14 -3.59
C MET A 8 -24.60 1.85 -4.00
N GLN A 9 -25.70 1.98 -4.75
CA GLN A 9 -26.37 0.87 -5.42
C GLN A 9 -25.55 0.43 -6.66
N VAL A 10 -24.53 -0.39 -6.43
CA VAL A 10 -23.76 -1.03 -7.50
C VAL A 10 -24.60 -2.22 -8.04
N PRO A 11 -24.74 -2.39 -9.37
CA PRO A 11 -25.50 -3.51 -9.93
C PRO A 11 -24.98 -4.86 -9.45
N SER A 12 -25.85 -5.87 -9.42
CA SER A 12 -25.59 -7.23 -8.93
C SER A 12 -24.59 -7.98 -9.82
N CYS A 13 -23.31 -7.64 -9.71
CA CYS A 13 -22.23 -8.53 -10.12
C CYS A 13 -22.07 -9.60 -9.03
N VAL A 14 -21.68 -10.84 -9.40
CA VAL A 14 -21.47 -11.99 -8.49
C VAL A 14 -20.69 -11.64 -7.22
N TRP A 15 -19.77 -10.68 -7.31
CA TRP A 15 -18.94 -10.16 -6.21
C TRP A 15 -19.70 -9.34 -5.15
N PHE A 16 -20.89 -8.82 -5.45
CA PHE A 16 -21.70 -7.97 -4.58
C PHE A 16 -22.90 -8.70 -3.96
N GLU A 17 -23.10 -9.98 -4.28
CA GLU A 17 -24.26 -10.77 -3.83
C GLU A 17 -24.03 -11.40 -2.44
N GLY A 18 -22.78 -11.59 -2.03
CA GLY A 18 -22.38 -12.34 -0.83
C GLY A 18 -22.25 -11.56 0.49
N GLY A 19 -22.98 -10.46 0.70
CA GLY A 19 -22.97 -9.71 1.97
C GLY A 19 -21.70 -8.88 2.27
N GLU A 20 -20.54 -9.23 1.71
CA GLU A 20 -19.26 -8.52 1.93
C GLU A 20 -18.97 -7.41 0.90
N LYS A 21 -19.97 -6.62 0.49
CA LYS A 21 -19.82 -5.56 -0.53
C LYS A 21 -18.67 -4.59 -0.25
N ARG A 22 -18.50 -4.21 1.02
CA ARG A 22 -17.43 -3.30 1.46
C ARG A 22 -16.03 -3.90 1.25
N ASN A 23 -15.85 -5.16 1.59
CA ASN A 23 -14.56 -5.84 1.44
C ASN A 23 -14.18 -5.96 -0.04
N ALA A 24 -15.15 -6.24 -0.92
CA ALA A 24 -14.92 -6.27 -2.37
C ALA A 24 -14.48 -4.89 -2.90
N LEU A 25 -15.20 -3.81 -2.56
CA LEU A 25 -14.86 -2.44 -2.98
C LEU A 25 -13.48 -2.02 -2.47
N VAL A 26 -13.19 -2.27 -1.20
CA VAL A 26 -11.91 -1.91 -0.58
C VAL A 26 -10.76 -2.68 -1.22
N SER A 27 -10.93 -3.98 -1.50
CA SER A 27 -9.93 -4.78 -2.21
C SER A 27 -9.68 -4.26 -3.63
N MET A 28 -10.74 -3.87 -4.36
CA MET A 28 -10.63 -3.27 -5.69
C MET A 28 -9.89 -1.91 -5.64
N LEU A 29 -10.25 -1.05 -4.69
CA LEU A 29 -9.59 0.24 -4.47
C LEU A 29 -8.11 0.07 -4.13
N ALA A 30 -7.79 -0.82 -3.19
CA ALA A 30 -6.41 -1.10 -2.80
C ALA A 30 -5.58 -1.65 -3.98
N GLY A 31 -6.14 -2.58 -4.75
CA GLY A 31 -5.49 -3.11 -5.97
C GLY A 31 -5.27 -2.03 -7.03
N THR A 32 -6.24 -1.15 -7.21
CA THR A 32 -6.12 -0.01 -8.14
C THR A 32 -5.03 0.96 -7.69
N LEU A 33 -4.97 1.32 -6.40
CA LEU A 33 -3.91 2.18 -5.85
C LEU A 33 -2.53 1.54 -6.04
N PHE A 34 -2.38 0.24 -5.76
CA PHE A 34 -1.13 -0.47 -5.98
C PHE A 34 -0.70 -0.46 -7.45
N PHE A 35 -1.63 -0.76 -8.36
CA PHE A 35 -1.38 -0.72 -9.79
C PHE A 35 -0.97 0.67 -10.26
N VAL A 36 -1.70 1.72 -9.85
CA VAL A 36 -1.40 3.12 -10.18
C VAL A 36 -0.02 3.52 -9.67
N GLY A 37 0.38 3.05 -8.48
CA GLY A 37 1.72 3.30 -7.96
C GLY A 37 2.83 2.78 -8.89
N TRP A 38 2.73 1.51 -9.30
CA TRP A 38 3.70 0.93 -10.25
C TRP A 38 3.57 1.51 -11.67
N TRP A 39 2.37 1.92 -12.07
CA TRP A 39 2.17 2.61 -13.34
C TRP A 39 2.96 3.92 -13.41
N PHE A 40 2.93 4.75 -12.35
CA PHE A 40 3.65 6.03 -12.34
C PHE A 40 5.16 5.89 -12.53
N ILE A 41 5.78 4.88 -11.92
CA ILE A 41 7.22 4.69 -12.07
C ILE A 41 7.59 4.14 -13.46
N ILE A 42 6.74 3.29 -14.03
CA ILE A 42 6.95 2.75 -15.38
C ILE A 42 6.79 3.87 -16.42
N ASP A 43 5.76 4.71 -16.28
CA ASP A 43 5.57 5.90 -17.13
C ASP A 43 6.76 6.86 -17.06
N ALA A 44 7.21 7.19 -15.83
CA ALA A 44 8.36 8.05 -15.61
C ALA A 44 9.65 7.50 -16.25
N HIS A 45 9.93 6.21 -16.05
CA HIS A 45 11.14 5.58 -16.59
C HIS A 45 11.08 5.40 -18.11
N ALA A 46 9.90 5.10 -18.67
CA ALA A 46 9.71 5.00 -20.11
C ALA A 46 9.93 6.34 -20.83
N LYS A 47 9.59 7.46 -20.17
CA LYS A 47 9.76 8.80 -20.74
C LYS A 47 11.16 9.38 -20.53
N TYR A 48 11.81 9.07 -19.40
CA TYR A 48 13.10 9.63 -19.01
C TYR A 48 14.06 8.52 -18.52
N PRO A 49 14.52 7.62 -19.41
CA PRO A 49 15.34 6.48 -19.02
C PRO A 49 16.73 6.90 -18.48
N ASP A 50 17.32 7.96 -19.04
CA ASP A 50 18.68 8.41 -18.67
C ASP A 50 18.72 9.26 -17.39
N GLU A 51 17.58 9.83 -16.98
CA GLU A 51 17.47 10.68 -15.79
C GLU A 51 17.09 9.89 -14.52
N MET A 52 16.66 8.62 -14.68
CA MET A 52 16.31 7.74 -13.58
C MET A 52 17.40 6.71 -13.31
N SER A 53 18.04 6.80 -12.13
CA SER A 53 18.86 5.70 -11.65
C SER A 53 18.00 4.47 -11.36
N ASN A 54 18.45 3.30 -11.85
CA ASN A 54 17.83 2.00 -11.54
C ASN A 54 17.72 1.74 -10.02
N ALA A 55 18.59 2.35 -9.22
CA ALA A 55 18.56 2.22 -7.76
C ALA A 55 17.29 2.83 -7.13
N TYR A 56 16.64 3.79 -7.78
CA TYR A 56 15.45 4.44 -7.24
C TYR A 56 14.25 3.50 -7.13
N HIS A 57 14.15 2.49 -8.00
CA HIS A 57 13.07 1.49 -7.94
C HIS A 57 13.07 0.67 -6.64
N VAL A 58 14.21 0.59 -5.95
CA VAL A 58 14.35 -0.13 -4.68
C VAL A 58 13.37 0.40 -3.63
N CYS A 59 13.10 1.71 -3.60
CA CYS A 59 12.12 2.28 -2.67
C CYS A 59 10.73 1.67 -2.88
N GLY A 60 10.26 1.59 -4.12
CA GLY A 60 8.97 0.99 -4.46
C GLY A 60 8.90 -0.52 -4.17
N VAL A 61 10.02 -1.24 -4.32
CA VAL A 61 10.13 -2.66 -3.95
C VAL A 61 9.95 -2.82 -2.43
N PHE A 62 10.66 -2.04 -1.61
CA PHE A 62 10.49 -2.06 -0.15
C PHE A 62 9.08 -1.65 0.27
N GLY A 63 8.47 -0.67 -0.40
CA GLY A 63 7.06 -0.33 -0.20
C GLY A 63 6.11 -1.50 -0.50
N THR A 64 6.40 -2.29 -1.54
CA THR A 64 5.61 -3.47 -1.91
C THR A 64 5.79 -4.61 -0.89
N ILE A 65 7.02 -4.85 -0.41
CA ILE A 65 7.27 -5.82 0.65
C ILE A 65 6.52 -5.42 1.92
N SER A 66 6.58 -4.13 2.30
CA SER A 66 5.81 -3.58 3.41
C SER A 66 4.31 -3.84 3.25
N LEU A 67 3.75 -3.65 2.03
CA LEU A 67 2.35 -3.94 1.74
C LEU A 67 2.02 -5.40 2.04
N PHE A 68 2.83 -6.35 1.58
CA PHE A 68 2.59 -7.76 1.89
C PHE A 68 2.70 -8.05 3.40
N MET A 69 3.71 -7.50 4.08
CA MET A 69 3.91 -7.72 5.52
C MET A 69 2.74 -7.21 6.37
N VAL A 70 2.24 -6.01 6.07
CA VAL A 70 1.14 -5.40 6.82
C VAL A 70 -0.18 -6.16 6.57
N ASN A 71 -0.42 -6.57 5.33
CA ASN A 71 -1.67 -7.21 4.93
C ASN A 71 -1.68 -8.73 5.13
N SER A 72 -0.53 -9.37 5.39
CA SER A 72 -0.46 -10.81 5.73
C SER A 72 -0.87 -11.12 7.16
N VAL A 73 -0.96 -10.12 8.04
CA VAL A 73 -1.34 -10.28 9.45
C VAL A 73 -2.80 -9.92 9.63
N THR A 74 -3.62 -10.84 10.15
CA THR A 74 -5.04 -10.57 10.44
C THR A 74 -5.21 -9.84 11.77
N ASN A 75 -6.30 -9.09 11.96
CA ASN A 75 -6.61 -8.41 13.21
C ASN A 75 -6.86 -9.41 14.35
N ALA A 76 -7.36 -10.62 14.06
CA ALA A 76 -7.48 -11.70 15.03
C ALA A 76 -6.12 -12.13 15.62
N GLN A 77 -5.08 -12.23 14.77
CA GLN A 77 -3.72 -12.54 15.21
C GLN A 77 -3.11 -11.45 16.10
N ILE A 78 -3.48 -10.18 15.87
CA ILE A 78 -3.02 -9.04 16.68
C ILE A 78 -3.70 -9.03 18.06
N ARG A 79 -5.01 -9.34 18.10
CA ARG A 79 -5.82 -9.41 19.32
C ARG A 79 -5.44 -10.59 20.21
N GLY A 80 -4.83 -11.64 19.64
CA GLY A 80 -4.46 -12.84 20.38
C GLY A 80 -5.58 -13.89 20.46
N GLU A 81 -6.67 -13.68 19.72
CA GLU A 81 -7.81 -14.60 19.60
C GLU A 81 -7.56 -15.73 18.58
N ALA A 82 -6.35 -15.78 18.00
CA ALA A 82 -5.99 -16.83 17.06
C ALA A 82 -5.81 -18.16 17.80
N TYR A 83 -6.69 -19.12 17.52
CA TYR A 83 -6.70 -20.49 18.09
C TYR A 83 -5.39 -21.27 17.90
N ASN A 84 -4.49 -20.81 17.02
CA ASN A 84 -3.23 -21.48 16.72
C ASN A 84 -2.04 -20.57 17.10
N GLY A 85 -1.56 -20.74 18.33
CA GLY A 85 -0.34 -20.08 18.81
C GLY A 85 0.89 -20.69 18.15
N GLY A 86 1.26 -20.20 16.96
CA GLY A 86 2.56 -20.51 16.36
C GLY A 86 3.73 -20.09 17.27
N CYS A 87 4.97 -20.46 16.92
CA CYS A 87 6.18 -20.31 17.75
C CYS A 87 6.40 -18.92 18.39
N LEU A 88 5.99 -17.83 17.73
CA LEU A 88 6.13 -16.46 18.25
C LEU A 88 4.81 -15.85 18.77
N GLY A 89 3.68 -16.55 18.59
CA GLY A 89 2.34 -16.13 19.01
C GLY A 89 1.93 -14.73 18.57
N ALA A 90 1.07 -14.08 19.37
CA ALA A 90 0.60 -12.71 19.12
C ALA A 90 1.73 -11.66 19.17
N ARG A 91 2.82 -11.92 19.91
CA ARG A 91 3.99 -11.02 19.97
C ARG A 91 4.71 -10.97 18.62
N GLY A 92 4.91 -12.12 17.98
CA GLY A 92 5.49 -12.20 16.64
C GLY A 92 4.67 -11.47 15.59
N ALA A 93 3.35 -11.66 15.60
CA ALA A 93 2.43 -10.97 14.68
C ALA A 93 2.51 -9.45 14.83
N ARG A 94 2.59 -8.94 16.07
CA ARG A 94 2.75 -7.50 16.33
C ARG A 94 4.10 -6.96 15.86
N SER A 95 5.19 -7.68 16.11
CA SER A 95 6.53 -7.28 15.64
C SER A 95 6.62 -7.28 14.12
N TRP A 96 6.05 -8.29 13.46
CA TRP A 96 6.01 -8.38 12.00
C TRP A 96 5.24 -7.22 11.38
N LEU A 97 4.06 -6.91 11.92
CA LEU A 97 3.25 -5.76 11.50
C LEU A 97 3.99 -4.43 11.75
N PHE A 98 4.67 -4.29 12.88
CA PHE A 98 5.45 -3.09 13.20
C PHE A 98 6.59 -2.88 12.19
N ILE A 99 7.37 -3.93 11.89
CA ILE A 99 8.42 -3.87 10.87
C ILE A 99 7.83 -3.51 9.50
N GLY A 100 6.68 -4.10 9.14
CA GLY A 100 5.96 -3.76 7.92
C GLY A 100 5.63 -2.27 7.84
N PHE A 101 5.06 -1.69 8.90
CA PHE A 101 4.75 -0.25 8.92
C PHE A 101 6.01 0.63 8.85
N VAL A 102 7.04 0.32 9.62
CA VAL A 102 8.30 1.07 9.62
C VAL A 102 8.93 1.05 8.21
N MET A 103 8.96 -0.11 7.56
CA MET A 103 9.47 -0.24 6.19
C MET A 103 8.65 0.58 5.19
N GLY A 104 7.33 0.62 5.32
CA GLY A 104 6.45 1.42 4.46
C GLY A 104 6.66 2.92 4.63
N PHE A 105 6.70 3.41 5.88
CA PHE A 105 7.01 4.81 6.16
C PHE A 105 8.42 5.20 5.69
N ALA A 106 9.42 4.34 5.91
CA ALA A 106 10.78 4.57 5.46
C ALA A 106 10.86 4.69 3.94
N ALA A 107 10.13 3.87 3.18
CA ALA A 107 10.07 3.94 1.72
C ALA A 107 9.50 5.29 1.23
N VAL A 108 8.41 5.77 1.86
CA VAL A 108 7.80 7.08 1.52
C VAL A 108 8.74 8.24 1.86
N ILE A 109 9.36 8.21 3.04
CA ILE A 109 10.31 9.25 3.47
C ILE A 109 11.55 9.28 2.55
N ALA A 110 12.09 8.11 2.21
CA ALA A 110 13.22 7.99 1.29
C ALA A 110 12.87 8.52 -0.11
N ALA A 111 11.69 8.18 -0.63
CA ALA A 111 11.22 8.69 -1.92
C ALA A 111 11.03 10.22 -1.91
N CYS A 112 10.51 10.77 -0.81
CA CYS A 112 10.40 12.23 -0.60
C CYS A 112 11.78 12.89 -0.61
N TRP A 113 12.73 12.32 0.13
CA TRP A 113 14.11 12.80 0.14
C TRP A 113 14.73 12.78 -1.26
N ILE A 114 14.58 11.68 -2.01
CA ILE A 114 15.14 11.55 -3.36
C ILE A 114 14.57 12.61 -4.30
N LEU A 115 13.25 12.87 -4.23
CA LEU A 115 12.59 13.93 -5.01
C LEU A 115 13.25 15.29 -4.76
N PHE A 116 13.37 15.70 -3.49
CA PHE A 116 13.92 17.02 -3.18
C PHE A 116 15.43 17.10 -3.42
N ALA A 117 16.19 16.08 -3.04
CA ALA A 117 17.65 16.11 -3.14
C ALA A 117 18.14 16.02 -4.59
N ASN A 118 17.57 15.12 -5.40
CA ASN A 118 18.10 14.81 -6.73
C ASN A 118 17.35 15.51 -7.86
N PHE A 119 16.09 15.90 -7.67
CA PHE A 119 15.30 16.53 -8.74
C PHE A 119 15.07 18.01 -8.49
N VAL A 120 14.74 18.43 -7.26
CA VAL A 120 14.45 19.84 -6.97
C VAL A 120 15.72 20.65 -6.66
N ALA A 121 16.53 20.19 -5.70
CA ALA A 121 17.71 20.93 -5.24
C ALA A 121 18.88 20.87 -6.23
N ALA A 122 19.02 19.76 -6.96
CA ALA A 122 20.06 19.60 -7.98
C ALA A 122 19.74 20.31 -9.31
N GLY A 123 18.55 20.89 -9.45
CA GLY A 123 18.14 21.60 -10.67
C GLY A 123 18.00 20.68 -11.89
N ALA A 124 17.39 19.51 -11.72
CA ALA A 124 17.20 18.56 -12.81
C ALA A 124 16.36 19.19 -13.95
N PRO A 125 16.63 18.84 -15.22
CA PRO A 125 15.89 19.39 -16.35
C PRO A 125 14.40 19.03 -16.30
N HIS A 126 14.07 17.84 -15.78
CA HIS A 126 12.70 17.38 -15.61
C HIS A 126 12.44 16.90 -14.18
N HIS A 127 11.37 17.41 -13.55
CA HIS A 127 10.96 16.99 -12.22
C HIS A 127 10.04 15.75 -12.22
N TRP A 128 9.46 15.39 -13.38
CA TRP A 128 8.51 14.27 -13.48
C TRP A 128 9.03 12.94 -12.93
N PRO A 129 10.29 12.53 -13.17
CA PRO A 129 10.77 11.25 -12.67
C PRO A 129 10.81 11.17 -11.14
N GLY A 130 11.25 12.26 -10.48
CA GLY A 130 11.21 12.37 -9.03
C GLY A 130 9.77 12.34 -8.49
N VAL A 131 8.86 13.05 -9.14
CA VAL A 131 7.44 13.08 -8.75
C VAL A 131 6.80 11.71 -8.92
N GLY A 132 7.07 11.01 -10.02
CA GLY A 132 6.60 9.65 -10.27
C GLY A 132 7.07 8.66 -9.21
N LEU A 133 8.35 8.73 -8.80
CA LEU A 133 8.89 7.92 -7.70
C LEU A 133 8.21 8.20 -6.35
N PHE A 134 7.97 9.47 -6.04
CA PHE A 134 7.28 9.84 -4.82
C PHE A 134 5.83 9.36 -4.81
N LEU A 135 5.11 9.59 -5.91
CA LEU A 135 3.73 9.13 -6.09
C LEU A 135 3.66 7.60 -6.00
N GLN A 136 4.57 6.86 -6.63
CA GLN A 136 4.64 5.40 -6.52
C GLN A 136 4.57 4.94 -5.05
N ASN A 137 5.46 5.48 -4.21
CA ASN A 137 5.57 5.06 -2.80
C ASN A 137 4.34 5.47 -1.99
N ILE A 138 3.77 6.65 -2.26
CA ILE A 138 2.51 7.08 -1.64
C ILE A 138 1.36 6.14 -2.02
N PHE A 139 1.18 5.84 -3.31
CA PHE A 139 0.06 5.03 -3.78
C PHE A 139 0.16 3.58 -3.29
N ILE A 140 1.36 2.99 -3.26
CA ILE A 140 1.59 1.66 -2.66
C ILE A 140 1.28 1.68 -1.16
N PHE A 141 1.75 2.71 -0.44
CA PHE A 141 1.49 2.82 1.00
C PHE A 141 0.00 3.03 1.31
N LEU A 142 -0.67 3.93 0.59
CA LEU A 142 -2.12 4.14 0.72
C LEU A 142 -2.92 2.90 0.33
N GLY A 143 -2.52 2.17 -0.71
CA GLY A 143 -3.10 0.89 -1.08
C GLY A 143 -3.01 -0.13 0.05
N SER A 144 -1.84 -0.21 0.70
CA SER A 144 -1.61 -1.06 1.88
C SER A 144 -2.53 -0.68 3.05
N LEU A 145 -2.63 0.61 3.39
CA LEU A 145 -3.51 1.09 4.46
C LEU A 145 -4.98 0.86 4.14
N THR A 146 -5.38 1.09 2.89
CA THR A 146 -6.75 0.89 2.42
C THR A 146 -7.15 -0.57 2.56
N TYR A 147 -6.29 -1.50 2.14
CA TYR A 147 -6.55 -2.93 2.29
C TYR A 147 -6.62 -3.35 3.77
N LYS A 148 -5.66 -2.89 4.58
CA LYS A 148 -5.54 -3.27 5.99
C LYS A 148 -6.70 -2.77 6.85
N PHE A 149 -7.08 -1.50 6.68
CA PHE A 149 -8.06 -0.84 7.54
C PHE A 149 -9.46 -0.72 6.93
N GLY A 150 -9.62 -0.87 5.62
CA GLY A 150 -10.93 -0.78 4.98
C GLY A 150 -11.76 -2.07 5.05
N ARG A 151 -11.11 -3.24 5.14
CA ARG A 151 -11.81 -4.53 5.26
C ARG A 151 -12.36 -4.74 6.67
N SER A 152 -13.60 -5.23 6.78
CA SER A 152 -14.05 -5.89 8.02
C SER A 152 -13.45 -7.28 8.04
N GLU A 153 -12.82 -7.61 9.16
CA GLU A 153 -12.45 -8.99 9.51
C GLU A 153 -13.33 -9.53 10.64
N ASP A 154 -14.50 -8.91 10.88
CA ASP A 154 -15.41 -9.33 11.93
C ASP A 154 -15.94 -10.72 11.60
N GLN A 155 -15.42 -11.69 12.32
CA GLN A 155 -15.82 -13.07 12.28
C GLN A 155 -17.05 -13.18 13.19
N TRP A 156 -18.24 -12.87 12.67
CA TRP A 156 -19.56 -12.97 13.33
C TRP A 156 -20.03 -11.69 14.04
N GLY A 157 -20.84 -10.93 13.30
CA GLY A 157 -21.94 -10.09 13.77
C GLY A 157 -23.06 -10.20 12.75
#